data_AF-A0A7C1V410-F1
#
_entry.id   AF-A0A7C1V410-F1
#
_cell.length_a   1.000
_cell.length_b   1.000
_cell.length_c   1.000
_cell.angle_alpha   90.00
_cell.angle_beta   90.00
_cell.angle_gamma   90.00
#
_symmetry.space_group_name_H-M   'P 1'
#
loop_
_entity.id
_entity.type
_entity.pdbx_description
1 polymer ?
#
loop_
_entity_poly.entity_id
_entity_poly.type
_entity_poly.pdbx_seq_one_letter_code
_entity_poly.pdbx_strand_id
1 'polypeptide(L)'
;MKHLIYLLIACGILLIPIESHAQRKKDQTAKAREAYAAGEYVVAIDLFKDAYNKVSDKEVKSELIFLIAECYRLTNQPDKSELRYKQAIQKEYPNPIIYLRYADALRMDEA
;
A
#
# COMPACT_ATOMS: atom_id res chain seq x y z
N MET A 1 19.89 32.31 36.45
CA MET A 1 20.95 31.60 35.70
C MET A 1 20.61 30.11 35.51
N LYS A 2 20.50 29.30 36.58
CA LYS A 2 20.19 27.85 36.48
C LYS A 2 18.84 27.56 35.82
N HIS A 3 17.79 28.33 36.16
CA HIS A 3 16.47 28.20 35.53
C HIS A 3 16.46 28.53 34.03
N LEU A 4 17.34 29.42 33.57
CA LEU A 4 17.49 29.75 32.14
C LEU A 4 18.14 28.59 31.38
N ILE A 5 19.11 27.90 32.03
CA ILE A 5 19.76 26.70 31.51
C ILE A 5 18.77 25.53 31.42
N TYR A 6 17.94 25.32 32.45
CA TYR A 6 16.90 24.28 32.40
C TYR A 6 15.85 24.56 31.31
N LEU A 7 15.53 25.83 31.04
CA LEU A 7 14.59 26.22 29.99
C LEU A 7 15.16 25.99 28.58
N LEU A 8 16.47 26.24 28.39
CA LEU A 8 17.18 25.91 27.15
C LEU A 8 17.28 24.40 26.91
N ILE A 9 17.53 23.61 27.95
CA ILE A 9 17.58 22.13 27.86
C ILE A 9 16.19 21.56 27.56
N ALA A 10 15.13 22.08 28.18
CA ALA A 10 13.75 21.66 27.92
C ALA A 10 13.30 21.99 26.48
N CYS A 11 13.75 23.11 25.92
CA CYS A 11 13.46 23.49 24.53
C CYS A 11 14.19 22.58 23.51
N GLY A 12 15.40 22.11 23.84
CA GLY A 12 16.16 21.18 22.99
C GLY A 12 15.51 19.79 22.83
N ILE A 13 14.76 19.31 23.83
CA ILE A 13 14.10 18.00 23.79
C ILE A 13 12.88 17.97 22.84
N LEU A 14 12.30 19.14 22.53
CA LEU A 14 11.17 19.29 21.60
C LEU A 14 11.59 19.25 20.11
N LEU A 15 12.89 19.25 19.81
CA LEU A 15 13.42 19.27 18.44
C LEU A 15 13.82 17.88 17.91
N ILE A 16 13.53 16.80 18.65
CA ILE A 16 13.80 15.45 18.17
C ILE A 16 12.78 15.13 17.06
N PRO A 17 13.18 14.95 15.80
CA PRO A 17 12.25 14.60 14.75
C PRO A 17 11.67 13.22 15.05
N ILE A 18 10.37 13.17 15.30
CA ILE A 18 9.63 11.92 15.42
C ILE A 18 9.63 11.31 14.02
N GLU A 19 10.44 10.27 13.78
CA GLU A 19 10.46 9.58 12.50
C GLU A 19 9.06 9.01 12.19
N SER A 20 8.32 9.74 11.37
CA SER A 20 6.97 9.36 10.97
C SER A 20 7.04 8.14 10.06
N HIS A 21 6.43 7.03 10.48
CA HIS A 21 6.43 5.77 9.72
C HIS A 21 5.78 5.90 8.33
N ALA A 22 4.98 6.96 8.13
CA ALA A 22 4.38 7.32 6.84
C ALA A 22 5.41 7.66 5.75
N GLN A 23 6.57 8.23 6.11
CA GLN A 23 7.59 8.65 5.13
C GLN A 23 8.32 7.44 4.50
N ARG A 24 8.61 6.38 5.28
CA ARG A 24 9.21 5.13 4.75
C ARG A 24 8.29 4.38 3.79
N LYS A 25 6.97 4.42 3.98
CA LYS A 25 5.98 3.77 3.10
C LYS A 25 6.01 4.33 1.67
N LYS A 26 6.24 5.65 1.55
CA LYS A 26 6.29 6.33 0.25
C LYS A 26 7.50 5.86 -0.56
N ASP A 27 8.68 5.75 0.04
CA ASP A 27 9.91 5.42 -0.68
C ASP A 27 9.90 4.01 -1.30
N GLN A 28 9.41 3.01 -0.56
CA GLN A 28 9.41 1.62 -1.03
C GLN A 28 8.34 1.31 -2.08
N THR A 29 7.28 2.11 -2.19
CA THR A 29 6.17 1.89 -3.13
C THR A 29 6.06 2.97 -4.22
N ALA A 30 6.86 4.04 -4.15
CA ALA A 30 6.78 5.18 -5.06
C ALA A 30 6.83 4.77 -6.53
N LYS A 31 7.87 4.04 -6.93
CA LYS A 31 8.04 3.60 -8.33
C LYS A 31 6.86 2.78 -8.85
N ALA A 32 6.32 1.89 -8.00
CA ALA A 32 5.18 1.06 -8.36
C ALA A 32 3.91 1.90 -8.55
N ARG A 33 3.70 2.90 -7.69
CA ARG A 33 2.57 3.83 -7.77
C ARG A 33 2.70 4.79 -8.95
N GLU A 34 3.91 5.20 -9.31
CA GLU A 34 4.18 6.00 -10.52
C GLU A 34 3.82 5.20 -11.78
N ALA A 35 4.29 3.96 -11.90
CA ALA A 35 3.92 3.07 -13.01
C ALA A 35 2.40 2.84 -13.07
N TYR A 36 1.75 2.62 -11.93
CA TYR A 36 0.30 2.48 -11.84
C TYR A 36 -0.44 3.74 -12.32
N ALA A 37 0.00 4.92 -11.88
CA ALA A 37 -0.58 6.21 -12.28
C ALA A 37 -0.36 6.51 -13.77
N ALA A 38 0.75 6.05 -14.34
CA ALA A 38 1.05 6.14 -15.77
C ALA A 38 0.25 5.13 -16.64
N GLY A 39 -0.50 4.20 -16.02
CA GLY A 39 -1.24 3.17 -16.73
C GLY A 39 -0.39 1.95 -17.13
N GLU A 40 0.85 1.88 -16.67
CA GLU A 40 1.78 0.77 -16.93
C GLU A 40 1.48 -0.42 -16.01
N TYR A 41 0.25 -0.93 -16.04
CA TYR A 41 -0.25 -1.89 -15.04
C TYR A 41 0.54 -3.20 -14.99
N VAL A 42 1.07 -3.67 -16.13
CA VAL A 42 1.92 -4.86 -16.19
C VAL A 42 3.23 -4.64 -15.41
N VAL A 43 3.87 -3.49 -15.62
CA VAL A 43 5.09 -3.10 -14.90
C VAL A 43 4.79 -2.88 -13.42
N ALA A 44 3.67 -2.22 -13.11
CA ALA A 44 3.23 -1.96 -11.75
C ALA A 44 3.00 -3.26 -10.95
N ILE A 45 2.47 -4.31 -11.58
CA ILE A 45 2.28 -5.63 -10.94
C ILE A 45 3.59 -6.17 -10.38
N ASP A 46 4.66 -6.15 -11.19
CA ASP A 46 5.94 -6.71 -10.79
C ASP A 46 6.60 -5.84 -9.70
N LEU A 47 6.52 -4.51 -9.85
CA LEU A 47 7.01 -3.59 -8.83
C LEU A 47 6.25 -3.71 -7.49
N PHE A 48 4.93 -3.93 -7.52
CA PHE A 48 4.15 -4.14 -6.29
C PHE A 48 4.47 -5.49 -5.62
N LYS A 49 4.72 -6.56 -6.38
CA LYS A 49 5.17 -7.85 -5.83
C LYS A 49 6.53 -7.70 -5.14
N ASP A 50 7.45 -6.97 -5.76
CA ASP A 50 8.76 -6.69 -5.16
C ASP A 50 8.65 -5.85 -3.89
N ALA A 51 7.79 -4.84 -3.88
CA ALA A 51 7.51 -4.03 -2.70
C ALA A 51 6.89 -4.88 -1.58
N TYR A 52 5.98 -5.80 -1.91
CA TYR A 52 5.33 -6.69 -0.95
C TYR A 52 6.34 -7.54 -0.15
N ASN A 53 7.42 -7.97 -0.82
CA ASN A 53 8.49 -8.75 -0.18
C ASN A 53 9.37 -7.90 0.76
N LYS A 54 9.43 -6.59 0.55
CA LYS A 54 10.29 -5.66 1.32
C LYS A 54 9.58 -5.01 2.51
N VAL A 55 8.27 -4.88 2.43
CA VAL A 55 7.45 -4.28 3.49
C VAL A 55 7.19 -5.29 4.61
N SER A 56 7.16 -4.82 5.86
CA SER A 56 6.76 -5.63 7.03
C SER A 56 5.35 -5.32 7.54
N ASP A 57 4.87 -4.09 7.33
CA ASP A 57 3.56 -3.59 7.76
C ASP A 57 2.40 -4.38 7.11
N LYS A 58 1.49 -4.92 7.92
CA LYS A 58 0.35 -5.75 7.48
C LYS A 58 -0.64 -4.96 6.62
N GLU A 59 -0.92 -3.71 6.96
CA GLU A 59 -1.87 -2.86 6.24
C GLU A 59 -1.32 -2.49 4.87
N VAL A 60 -0.02 -2.17 4.79
CA VAL A 60 0.61 -1.91 3.50
C VAL A 60 0.64 -3.16 2.64
N LYS A 61 0.88 -4.35 3.24
CA LYS A 61 0.80 -5.61 2.52
C LYS A 61 -0.60 -5.87 1.96
N SER A 62 -1.66 -5.62 2.72
CA SER A 62 -3.03 -5.80 2.22
C SER A 62 -3.37 -4.79 1.12
N GLU A 63 -2.90 -3.54 1.24
CA GLU A 63 -3.02 -2.53 0.18
C GLU A 63 -2.29 -2.95 -1.11
N LEU A 64 -1.07 -3.46 -1.01
CA LEU A 64 -0.30 -3.92 -2.17
C LEU A 64 -1.00 -5.08 -2.90
N ILE A 65 -1.58 -6.03 -2.15
CA ILE A 65 -2.35 -7.13 -2.75
C ILE A 65 -3.58 -6.56 -3.49
N PHE A 66 -4.29 -5.59 -2.90
CA PHE A 66 -5.42 -4.92 -3.54
C PHE A 66 -5.00 -4.19 -4.83
N LEU A 67 -3.89 -3.46 -4.83
CA LEU A 67 -3.39 -2.76 -6.01
C LEU A 67 -2.97 -3.72 -7.12
N ILE A 68 -2.37 -4.87 -6.78
CA ILE A 68 -2.09 -5.94 -7.75
C ILE A 68 -3.40 -6.47 -8.37
N ALA A 69 -4.45 -6.64 -7.56
CA ALA A 69 -5.76 -7.04 -8.07
C ALA A 69 -6.34 -6.00 -9.04
N GLU A 70 -6.27 -4.71 -8.71
CA GLU A 70 -6.70 -3.63 -9.61
C GLU A 70 -5.93 -3.63 -10.93
N CYS A 71 -4.61 -3.87 -10.92
CA CYS A 71 -3.84 -4.00 -12.16
C CYS A 71 -4.34 -5.17 -13.02
N TYR A 72 -4.64 -6.32 -12.42
CA TYR A 72 -5.21 -7.45 -13.16
C TYR A 72 -6.59 -7.13 -13.74
N ARG A 73 -7.45 -6.45 -12.97
CA ARG A 73 -8.74 -5.95 -13.45
C ARG A 73 -8.58 -5.00 -14.65
N LEU A 74 -7.64 -4.04 -14.56
CA LEU A 74 -7.39 -3.04 -15.59
C LEU A 74 -6.71 -3.62 -16.85
N THR A 75 -6.12 -4.80 -16.75
CA THR A 75 -5.53 -5.55 -17.87
C THR A 75 -6.38 -6.73 -18.33
N ASN A 76 -7.65 -6.77 -17.90
CA ASN A 76 -8.64 -7.78 -18.31
C ASN A 76 -8.21 -9.23 -18.01
N GLN A 77 -7.65 -9.46 -16.82
CA GLN A 77 -7.28 -10.78 -16.28
C GLN A 77 -8.15 -11.11 -15.06
N PRO A 78 -9.44 -11.46 -15.26
CA PRO A 78 -10.41 -11.62 -14.16
C PRO A 78 -10.04 -12.76 -13.20
N ASP A 79 -9.56 -13.89 -13.71
CA ASP A 79 -9.04 -15.05 -12.95
C ASP A 79 -8.02 -14.64 -11.87
N LYS A 80 -7.03 -13.83 -12.27
CA LYS A 80 -5.97 -13.34 -11.38
C LYS A 80 -6.49 -12.25 -10.47
N SER A 81 -7.38 -11.40 -10.98
CA SER A 81 -7.99 -10.32 -10.20
C SER A 81 -8.80 -10.88 -9.04
N GLU A 82 -9.64 -11.87 -9.29
CA GLU A 82 -10.46 -12.57 -8.29
C GLU A 82 -9.56 -13.12 -7.17
N LEU A 83 -8.56 -13.93 -7.54
CA LEU A 83 -7.67 -14.57 -6.58
C LEU A 83 -7.01 -13.55 -5.65
N ARG A 84 -6.60 -12.40 -6.19
CA ARG A 84 -5.91 -11.34 -5.44
C ARG A 84 -6.87 -10.56 -4.55
N TYR A 85 -8.08 -10.25 -5.01
CA TYR A 85 -9.08 -9.63 -4.14
C TYR A 85 -9.44 -10.54 -2.96
N LYS A 86 -9.64 -11.84 -3.20
CA LYS A 86 -9.87 -12.82 -2.14
C LYS A 86 -8.74 -12.82 -1.10
N GLN A 87 -7.49 -12.76 -1.56
CA GLN A 87 -6.32 -12.66 -0.68
C GLN A 87 -6.32 -11.34 0.12
N ALA A 88 -6.62 -10.20 -0.50
CA ALA A 88 -6.66 -8.92 0.21
C ALA A 88 -7.80 -8.87 1.25
N ILE A 89 -8.96 -9.49 0.98
CA ILE A 89 -10.05 -9.67 1.97
C ILE A 89 -9.55 -10.50 3.16
N GLN A 90 -8.87 -11.63 2.91
CA GLN A 90 -8.28 -12.47 3.97
C GLN A 90 -7.20 -11.74 4.79
N LYS A 91 -6.59 -10.69 4.22
CA LYS A 91 -5.62 -9.81 4.89
C LYS A 91 -6.26 -8.58 5.52
N GLU A 92 -7.59 -8.54 5.63
CA GLU A 92 -8.35 -7.47 6.27
C GLU A 92 -8.08 -6.10 5.62
N TYR A 93 -8.05 -6.04 4.28
CA TYR A 93 -7.96 -4.76 3.57
C TYR A 93 -9.13 -3.84 4.00
N PRO A 94 -8.85 -2.60 4.46
CA PRO A 94 -9.83 -1.83 5.22
C PRO A 94 -10.93 -1.17 4.39
N ASN A 95 -10.72 -0.97 3.08
CA ASN A 95 -11.69 -0.27 2.25
C ASN A 95 -12.76 -1.24 1.71
N PRO A 96 -14.06 -1.03 2.03
CA PRO A 96 -15.14 -1.93 1.64
C PRO A 96 -15.39 -2.00 0.13
N ILE A 97 -14.80 -1.09 -0.67
CA ILE A 97 -14.85 -1.17 -2.14
C ILE A 97 -14.35 -2.54 -2.66
N ILE A 98 -13.51 -3.22 -1.88
CA ILE A 98 -12.97 -4.53 -2.24
C ILE A 98 -14.05 -5.58 -2.48
N TYR A 99 -15.17 -5.53 -1.75
CA TYR A 99 -16.25 -6.51 -1.91
C TYR A 99 -16.97 -6.34 -3.25
N LEU A 100 -17.21 -5.09 -3.67
CA LEU A 100 -17.76 -4.78 -4.99
C LEU A 100 -16.79 -5.23 -6.09
N ARG A 101 -15.51 -4.87 -5.96
CA ARG A 101 -14.48 -5.24 -6.94
C ARG A 101 -14.28 -6.75 -7.05
N TYR A 102 -14.37 -7.47 -5.93
CA TYR A 102 -14.30 -8.92 -5.90
C TYR A 102 -15.51 -9.57 -6.60
N ALA A 103 -16.72 -9.08 -6.33
CA ALA A 103 -17.93 -9.57 -6.99
C ALA A 103 -17.91 -9.31 -8.51
N ASP A 104 -17.41 -8.15 -8.95
CA ASP A 104 -17.21 -7.85 -10.36
C ASP A 104 -16.21 -8.80 -11.02
N ALA A 105 -15.11 -9.12 -10.34
CA ALA A 105 -14.11 -10.06 -10.84
C ALA A 105 -14.69 -11.48 -10.98
N LEU A 106 -15.42 -11.97 -9.98
CA LEU A 106 -16.12 -13.27 -10.03
C LEU A 106 -17.07 -13.36 -11.23
N ARG A 107 -17.90 -12.33 -11.41
CA ARG A 107 -18.84 -12.26 -12.53
C ARG A 107 -18.14 -12.27 -13.90
N MET A 108 -16.95 -11.70 -13.97
CA MET A 108 -16.16 -11.68 -15.21
C MET A 108 -15.39 -12.98 -15.47
N ASP A 109 -15.02 -13.73 -14.43
CA ASP A 109 -14.31 -15.01 -14.57
C ASP A 109 -15.26 -16.16 -14.95
N GLU A 110 -16.50 -16.10 -14.47
CA GLU A 110 -17.55 -17.09 -14.79
C GLU A 110 -18.14 -16.95 -16.21
N ALA A 111 -17.79 -15.89 -16.95
CA ALA A 111 -18.39 -15.52 -18.25
C ALA A 111 -17.55 -15.97 -19.45
#